data_AF-X0XQB3-F1
#
_entry.id   AF-X0XQB3-F1
#
_cell.length_a   1.000
_cell.length_b   1.000
_cell.length_c   1.000
_cell.angle_alpha   90.00
_cell.angle_beta   90.00
_cell.angle_gamma   90.00
#
_symmetry.space_group_name_H-M   'P 1'
#
loop_
_entity.id
_entity.type
_entity.pdbx_description
1 polymer ?
#
loop_
_entity_poly.entity_id
_entity_poly.type
_entity_poly.pdbx_seq_one_letter_code
_entity_poly.pdbx_strand_id
1 'polypeptide(L)'
;LHVGIDDTDSPQGGCTTYIAALLIEPLLEIGCQFIGHPELLRLNPNVPWKTRGNGAVCLRLEVEDTVESDARKAVIRAVEEQAEFECDNTNPGVVFHEGRIPEGYTCFSDRVVGGVVTLDEAFTLLDEHGGTAVGYKNMRGVIGALAAVGGLQSGDHTYEVLTYRTHENRGQKRRVDEDSVKHMDAELGEVTFNNVDTETGRVLIAPRGPDPVLYGIRGETPAAVHKAFSCVKTMEPVERWVIFKSNQGTD
;
A
#
# COMPACT_ATOMS: atom_id res chain seq x y z
N LEU A 1 17.99 1.36 -0.86
CA LEU A 1 17.04 1.85 -1.89
C LEU A 1 15.64 1.94 -1.29
N HIS A 2 14.97 3.07 -1.42
CA HIS A 2 13.56 3.27 -1.05
C HIS A 2 12.73 3.44 -2.31
N VAL A 3 11.62 2.73 -2.40
CA VAL A 3 10.77 2.67 -3.59
C VAL A 3 9.35 3.07 -3.22
N GLY A 4 8.91 4.26 -3.62
CA GLY A 4 7.53 4.72 -3.48
C GLY A 4 6.72 4.40 -4.73
N ILE A 5 5.46 3.98 -4.58
CA ILE A 5 4.53 3.70 -5.68
C ILE A 5 3.15 4.25 -5.31
N ASP A 6 2.48 4.95 -6.24
CA ASP A 6 1.11 5.43 -6.05
C ASP A 6 0.32 5.57 -7.35
N ASP A 7 -1.00 5.76 -7.22
CA ASP A 7 -1.97 6.11 -8.29
C ASP A 7 -2.03 5.09 -9.43
N THR A 8 -2.02 3.80 -9.06
CA THR A 8 -2.02 2.66 -10.00
C THR A 8 -3.39 2.01 -10.18
N ASP A 9 -4.34 2.32 -9.30
CA ASP A 9 -5.67 1.72 -9.27
C ASP A 9 -6.73 2.59 -9.95
N SER A 10 -7.89 1.99 -10.23
CA SER A 10 -9.04 2.65 -10.83
C SER A 10 -10.33 2.27 -10.09
N PRO A 11 -11.45 2.98 -10.32
CA PRO A 11 -12.76 2.52 -9.82
C PRO A 11 -13.16 1.12 -10.33
N GLN A 12 -12.59 0.68 -11.45
CA GLN A 12 -12.88 -0.59 -12.12
C GLN A 12 -11.98 -1.75 -11.68
N GLY A 13 -10.84 -1.49 -11.03
CA GLY A 13 -9.87 -2.53 -10.70
C GLY A 13 -8.55 -1.97 -10.19
N GLY A 14 -7.51 -2.81 -10.17
CA GLY A 14 -6.19 -2.44 -9.67
C GLY A 14 -6.12 -2.24 -8.15
N CYS A 15 -4.90 -2.18 -7.63
CA CYS A 15 -4.60 -1.77 -6.26
C CYS A 15 -3.08 -1.56 -6.11
N THR A 16 -2.66 -0.40 -5.63
CA THR A 16 -1.24 -0.10 -5.38
C THR A 16 -0.59 -1.12 -4.43
N THR A 17 -1.31 -1.56 -3.39
CA THR A 17 -0.77 -2.55 -2.45
C THR A 17 -0.62 -3.94 -3.09
N TYR A 18 -1.43 -4.27 -4.09
CA TYR A 18 -1.29 -5.52 -4.84
C TYR A 18 -0.01 -5.53 -5.69
N ILE A 19 0.36 -4.38 -6.28
CA ILE A 19 1.65 -4.23 -6.98
C ILE A 19 2.82 -4.43 -6.02
N ALA A 20 2.76 -3.84 -4.82
CA ALA A 20 3.74 -4.12 -3.77
C ALA A 20 3.81 -5.61 -3.43
N ALA A 21 2.66 -6.29 -3.28
CA ALA A 21 2.60 -7.72 -3.02
C ALA A 21 3.15 -8.59 -4.17
N LEU A 22 3.04 -8.12 -5.42
CA LEU A 22 3.65 -8.76 -6.59
C LEU A 22 5.17 -8.60 -6.63
N LEU A 23 5.69 -7.51 -6.07
CA LEU A 23 7.12 -7.20 -6.12
C LEU A 23 7.94 -7.91 -5.05
N ILE A 24 7.34 -8.41 -3.97
CA ILE A 24 8.09 -9.03 -2.87
C ILE A 24 8.92 -10.22 -3.35
N GLU A 25 8.31 -11.22 -3.99
CA GLU A 25 9.01 -12.44 -4.42
C GLU A 25 10.07 -12.15 -5.49
N PRO A 26 9.77 -11.41 -6.59
CA PRO A 26 10.78 -11.11 -7.62
C PRO A 26 11.96 -10.31 -7.08
N LEU A 27 11.75 -9.35 -6.16
CA LEU A 27 12.85 -8.57 -5.60
C LEU A 27 13.74 -9.42 -4.70
N LEU A 28 13.16 -10.36 -3.92
CA LEU A 28 13.94 -11.33 -3.15
C LEU A 28 14.75 -12.26 -4.07
N GLU A 29 14.17 -12.74 -5.17
CA GLU A 29 14.85 -13.59 -6.15
C GLU A 29 16.02 -12.88 -6.86
N ILE A 30 15.89 -11.57 -7.10
CA ILE A 30 16.97 -10.71 -7.63
C ILE A 30 18.12 -10.55 -6.61
N GLY A 31 17.87 -10.82 -5.32
CA GLY A 31 18.85 -10.69 -4.25
C GLY A 31 18.69 -9.42 -3.39
N CYS A 32 17.58 -8.69 -3.52
CA CYS A 32 17.27 -7.59 -2.61
C CYS A 32 16.87 -8.13 -1.23
N GLN A 33 17.11 -7.36 -0.18
CA GLN A 33 16.61 -7.65 1.16
C GLN A 33 15.66 -6.56 1.63
N PHE A 34 14.51 -6.94 2.20
CA PHE A 34 13.55 -5.97 2.73
C PHE A 34 13.95 -5.50 4.13
N ILE A 35 13.93 -4.18 4.33
CA ILE A 35 14.12 -3.55 5.63
C ILE A 35 12.74 -3.38 6.28
N GLY A 36 12.34 -4.39 7.04
CA GLY A 36 11.04 -4.42 7.72
C GLY A 36 9.87 -4.74 6.79
N HIS A 37 8.66 -4.37 7.22
CA HIS A 37 7.44 -4.55 6.44
C HIS A 37 7.31 -3.46 5.36
N PRO A 38 6.70 -3.76 4.20
CA PRO A 38 6.20 -2.72 3.30
C PRO A 38 5.33 -1.71 4.04
N GLU A 39 5.39 -0.47 3.62
CA GLU A 39 4.71 0.64 4.26
C GLU A 39 3.51 1.07 3.41
N LEU A 40 2.35 1.28 4.04
CA LEU A 40 1.12 1.78 3.43
C LEU A 40 0.77 3.14 4.05
N LEU A 41 1.04 4.20 3.30
CA LEU A 41 0.75 5.57 3.70
C LEU A 41 -0.62 5.99 3.12
N ARG A 42 -1.61 6.17 4.00
CA ARG A 42 -2.88 6.81 3.63
C ARG A 42 -2.68 8.32 3.56
N LEU A 43 -3.02 8.87 2.39
CA LEU A 43 -2.95 10.29 2.09
C LEU A 43 -4.27 10.99 2.46
N ASN A 44 -4.32 12.31 2.32
CA ASN A 44 -5.48 13.12 2.70
C ASN A 44 -6.80 12.59 2.07
N PRO A 45 -7.79 12.13 2.86
CA PRO A 45 -9.01 11.53 2.33
C PRO A 45 -9.96 12.55 1.68
N ASN A 46 -9.71 13.85 1.84
CA ASN A 46 -10.57 14.93 1.38
C ASN A 46 -10.20 15.47 -0.01
N VAL A 47 -9.13 14.98 -0.64
CA VAL A 47 -8.75 15.44 -1.99
C VAL A 47 -9.75 14.92 -3.03
N PRO A 48 -10.19 15.76 -3.99
CA PRO A 48 -11.30 15.41 -4.87
C PRO A 48 -10.92 14.41 -5.97
N TRP A 49 -9.62 14.26 -6.23
CA TRP A 49 -9.07 13.38 -7.25
C TRP A 49 -8.51 12.06 -6.71
N LYS A 50 -8.91 11.67 -5.49
CA LYS A 50 -8.48 10.42 -4.86
C LYS A 50 -8.94 9.17 -5.61
N THR A 51 -8.12 8.13 -5.58
CA THR A 51 -8.56 6.76 -5.85
C THR A 51 -9.25 6.18 -4.61
N ARG A 52 -9.82 4.97 -4.71
CA ARG A 52 -10.54 4.37 -3.58
C ARG A 52 -9.52 4.00 -2.49
N GLY A 53 -9.57 4.72 -1.38
CA GLY A 53 -8.68 4.50 -0.24
C GLY A 53 -7.43 5.40 -0.23
N ASN A 54 -7.10 6.09 -1.32
CA ASN A 54 -6.05 7.11 -1.40
C ASN A 54 -4.76 6.74 -0.65
N GLY A 55 -4.10 5.66 -1.07
CA GLY A 55 -2.95 5.11 -0.35
C GLY A 55 -1.78 4.83 -1.27
N ALA A 56 -0.61 5.35 -0.90
CA ALA A 56 0.67 5.09 -1.53
C ALA A 56 1.44 4.04 -0.72
N VAL A 57 2.38 3.33 -1.38
CA VAL A 57 3.20 2.31 -0.72
C VAL A 57 4.68 2.63 -0.82
N CYS A 58 5.44 2.25 0.21
CA CYS A 58 6.90 2.29 0.19
C CYS A 58 7.49 0.91 0.47
N LEU A 59 8.46 0.50 -0.36
CA LEU A 59 9.34 -0.64 -0.11
C LEU A 59 10.72 -0.12 0.27
N ARG A 60 11.24 -0.57 1.41
CA ARG A 60 12.59 -0.23 1.86
C ARG A 60 13.49 -1.44 1.67
N LEU A 61 14.55 -1.27 0.90
CA LEU A 61 15.39 -2.37 0.44
C LEU A 61 16.87 -2.10 0.73
N GLU A 62 17.58 -3.10 1.22
CA GLU A 62 19.02 -3.21 1.09
C GLU A 62 19.32 -3.92 -0.24
N VAL A 63 20.11 -3.27 -1.09
CA VAL A 63 20.33 -3.65 -2.48
C VAL A 63 21.80 -3.42 -2.80
N GLU A 64 22.47 -4.43 -3.34
CA GLU A 64 23.83 -4.29 -3.85
C GLU A 64 23.82 -3.55 -5.20
N ASP A 65 24.83 -2.72 -5.46
CA ASP A 65 24.98 -1.96 -6.71
C ASP A 65 24.87 -2.84 -7.97
N THR A 66 25.27 -4.12 -7.87
CA THR A 66 25.24 -5.10 -8.95
C THR A 66 23.83 -5.47 -9.40
N VAL A 67 22.84 -5.40 -8.51
CA VAL A 67 21.45 -5.82 -8.76
C VAL A 67 20.45 -4.65 -8.73
N GLU A 68 20.89 -3.46 -8.33
CA GLU A 68 20.04 -2.27 -8.19
C GLU A 68 19.30 -1.90 -9.49
N SER A 69 19.99 -1.95 -10.63
CA SER A 69 19.39 -1.67 -11.93
C SER A 69 18.24 -2.64 -12.25
N ASP A 70 18.39 -3.91 -11.92
CA ASP A 70 17.39 -4.94 -12.18
C ASP A 70 16.22 -4.85 -11.22
N ALA A 71 16.47 -4.49 -9.95
CA ALA A 71 15.42 -4.15 -8.99
C ALA A 71 14.54 -2.98 -9.48
N ARG A 72 15.16 -1.89 -9.96
CA ARG A 72 14.44 -0.74 -10.52
C ARG A 72 13.60 -1.13 -11.74
N LYS A 73 14.16 -1.93 -12.67
CA LYS A 73 13.42 -2.43 -13.84
C LYS A 73 12.24 -3.32 -13.43
N ALA A 74 12.41 -4.19 -12.44
CA ALA A 74 11.35 -5.05 -11.95
C ALA A 74 10.17 -4.24 -11.40
N VAL A 75 10.46 -3.19 -10.62
CA VAL A 75 9.45 -2.25 -10.11
C VAL A 75 8.71 -1.55 -11.24
N ILE A 76 9.44 -0.93 -12.18
CA ILE A 76 8.85 -0.21 -13.31
C ILE A 76 7.95 -1.15 -14.11
N ARG A 77 8.46 -2.34 -14.46
CA ARG A 77 7.72 -3.35 -15.21
C ARG A 77 6.44 -3.79 -14.49
N ALA A 78 6.51 -4.02 -13.18
CA ALA A 78 5.31 -4.39 -12.41
C ALA A 78 4.24 -3.29 -12.45
N VAL A 79 4.64 -2.01 -12.40
CA VAL A 79 3.70 -0.89 -12.55
C VAL A 79 3.13 -0.84 -13.96
N GLU A 80 3.97 -0.99 -14.99
CA GLU A 80 3.52 -1.00 -16.40
C GLU A 80 2.54 -2.15 -16.70
N GLU A 81 2.74 -3.32 -16.10
CA GLU A 81 1.91 -4.51 -16.33
C GLU A 81 0.60 -4.51 -15.52
N GLN A 82 0.54 -3.81 -14.38
CA GLN A 82 -0.56 -3.93 -13.42
C GLN A 82 -1.38 -2.66 -13.22
N ALA A 83 -0.88 -1.49 -13.61
CA ALA A 83 -1.62 -0.25 -13.47
C ALA A 83 -2.76 -0.13 -14.48
N GLU A 84 -3.86 0.48 -14.05
CA GLU A 84 -5.10 0.62 -14.83
C GLU A 84 -5.02 1.82 -15.80
N PHE A 85 -4.10 1.79 -16.77
CA PHE A 85 -3.82 2.94 -17.67
C PHE A 85 -5.02 3.45 -18.47
N GLU A 86 -5.97 2.55 -18.79
CA GLU A 86 -7.21 2.86 -19.51
C GLU A 86 -8.13 3.81 -18.74
N CYS A 87 -7.98 3.91 -17.42
CA CYS A 87 -8.73 4.87 -16.62
C CYS A 87 -8.09 6.26 -16.71
N ASP A 88 -8.80 7.25 -17.25
CA ASP A 88 -8.33 8.65 -17.36
C ASP A 88 -7.75 9.21 -16.05
N ASN A 89 -8.33 8.81 -14.92
CA ASN A 89 -7.95 9.29 -13.60
C ASN A 89 -6.81 8.51 -12.92
N THR A 90 -6.32 7.41 -13.50
CA THR A 90 -5.15 6.67 -12.99
C THR A 90 -3.89 7.29 -13.59
N ASN A 91 -2.98 7.80 -12.75
CA ASN A 91 -1.77 8.50 -13.18
C ASN A 91 -0.54 8.03 -12.39
N PRO A 92 -0.06 6.81 -12.68
CA PRO A 92 0.90 6.14 -11.81
C PRO A 92 2.20 6.93 -11.63
N GLY A 93 2.79 6.80 -10.45
CA GLY A 93 4.11 7.33 -10.16
C GLY A 93 4.94 6.37 -9.35
N VAL A 94 6.24 6.32 -9.67
CA VAL A 94 7.26 5.58 -8.93
C VAL A 94 8.37 6.54 -8.55
N VAL A 95 8.81 6.51 -7.30
CA VAL A 95 9.95 7.29 -6.82
C VAL A 95 10.99 6.34 -6.24
N PHE A 96 12.24 6.53 -6.66
CA PHE A 96 13.39 5.82 -6.11
C PHE A 96 14.30 6.82 -5.41
N HIS A 97 14.72 6.49 -4.19
CA HIS A 97 15.68 7.29 -3.43
C HIS A 97 16.68 6.38 -2.72
N GLU A 98 17.96 6.73 -2.74
CA GLU A 98 19.04 5.94 -2.14
C GLU A 98 19.54 6.59 -0.85
N GLY A 99 19.95 5.76 0.11
CA GLY A 99 20.53 6.24 1.35
C GLY A 99 19.51 6.80 2.35
N ARG A 100 19.89 7.87 3.04
CA ARG A 100 19.14 8.44 4.15
C ARG A 100 18.03 9.37 3.64
N ILE A 101 16.80 9.16 4.13
CA ILE A 101 15.67 10.03 3.81
C ILE A 101 15.93 11.47 4.32
N PRO A 102 15.86 12.49 3.43
CA PRO A 102 16.00 13.90 3.78
C PRO A 102 14.80 14.41 4.58
N GLU A 103 15.02 15.43 5.42
CA GLU A 103 13.95 16.10 6.16
C GLU A 103 12.93 16.79 5.22
N GLY A 104 13.37 17.24 4.03
CA GLY A 104 12.47 17.75 3.00
C GLY A 104 11.40 16.74 2.59
N TYR A 105 11.74 15.44 2.53
CA TYR A 105 10.79 14.40 2.16
C TYR A 105 9.82 14.07 3.29
N THR A 106 10.31 14.06 4.54
CA THR A 106 9.43 13.85 5.71
C THR A 106 8.43 15.00 5.85
N CYS A 107 8.89 16.25 5.76
CA CYS A 107 8.03 17.43 5.79
C CYS A 107 7.02 17.44 4.62
N PHE A 108 7.44 17.00 3.43
CA PHE A 108 6.54 16.86 2.29
C PHE A 108 5.45 15.82 2.54
N SER A 109 5.82 14.64 3.05
CA SER A 109 4.88 13.59 3.42
C SER A 109 3.78 14.09 4.37
N ASP A 110 4.15 14.78 5.45
CA ASP A 110 3.20 15.32 6.42
C ASP A 110 2.19 16.30 5.78
N ARG A 111 2.69 17.15 4.86
CA ARG A 111 1.85 18.08 4.08
C ARG A 111 0.91 17.36 3.11
N VAL A 112 1.33 16.24 2.52
CA VAL A 112 0.48 15.43 1.63
C VAL A 112 -0.63 14.73 2.41
N VAL A 113 -0.35 14.26 3.63
CA VAL A 113 -1.35 13.63 4.51
C VAL A 113 -2.38 14.66 5.01
N GLY A 114 -1.95 15.88 5.36
CA GLY A 114 -2.82 16.91 5.91
C GLY A 114 -3.43 17.91 4.92
N GLY A 115 -2.94 17.96 3.68
CA GLY A 115 -3.20 19.10 2.78
C GLY A 115 -3.20 18.76 1.30
N VAL A 116 -3.01 19.81 0.49
CA VAL A 116 -2.86 19.73 -0.97
C VAL A 116 -1.48 20.26 -1.32
N VAL A 117 -0.75 19.51 -2.15
CA VAL A 117 0.58 19.86 -2.63
C VAL A 117 0.61 19.78 -4.16
N THR A 118 1.60 20.42 -4.77
CA THR A 118 1.76 20.43 -6.23
C THR A 118 2.80 19.43 -6.71
N LEU A 119 2.72 19.07 -7.99
CA LEU A 119 3.69 18.21 -8.64
C LEU A 119 5.07 18.90 -8.78
N ASP A 120 5.07 20.22 -9.02
CA ASP A 120 6.30 21.02 -9.13
C ASP A 120 7.10 21.00 -7.83
N GLU A 121 6.43 21.05 -6.67
CA GLU A 121 7.08 20.90 -5.37
C GLU A 121 7.74 19.52 -5.21
N ALA A 122 7.08 18.45 -5.67
CA ALA A 122 7.64 17.10 -5.60
C ALA A 122 8.92 16.98 -6.45
N PHE A 123 8.92 17.51 -7.67
CA PHE A 123 10.10 17.52 -8.53
C PHE A 123 11.22 18.41 -7.99
N THR A 124 10.88 19.57 -7.43
CA THR A 124 11.86 20.45 -6.78
C THR A 124 12.61 19.70 -5.67
N LEU A 125 11.89 18.95 -4.83
CA LEU A 125 12.50 18.16 -3.76
C LEU A 125 13.35 16.99 -4.30
N LEU A 126 12.92 16.34 -5.38
CA LEU A 126 13.71 15.29 -6.03
C LEU A 126 15.03 15.84 -6.58
N ASP A 127 15.00 17.01 -7.20
CA ASP A 127 16.19 17.68 -7.73
C ASP A 127 17.13 18.17 -6.62
N GLU A 128 16.58 18.73 -5.54
CA GLU A 128 17.35 19.28 -4.41
C GLU A 128 18.02 18.19 -3.55
N HIS A 129 17.33 17.07 -3.33
CA HIS A 129 17.76 16.06 -2.38
C HIS A 129 18.19 14.73 -3.01
N GLY A 130 18.12 14.64 -4.33
CA GLY A 130 18.44 13.43 -5.08
C GLY A 130 17.33 12.40 -5.01
N GLY A 131 17.06 11.77 -6.14
CA GLY A 131 16.00 10.80 -6.31
C GLY A 131 15.60 10.77 -7.76
N THR A 132 14.95 9.70 -8.19
CA THR A 132 14.48 9.56 -9.57
C THR A 132 13.03 9.18 -9.57
N ALA A 133 12.22 9.87 -10.36
CA ALA A 133 10.82 9.54 -10.54
C ALA A 133 10.56 8.97 -11.94
N VAL A 134 9.65 8.00 -12.01
CA VAL A 134 9.01 7.57 -13.23
C VAL A 134 7.53 7.90 -13.09
N GLY A 135 7.08 8.93 -13.82
CA GLY A 135 5.69 9.35 -13.83
C GLY A 135 5.02 8.99 -15.15
N TYR A 136 3.76 8.58 -15.07
CA TYR A 136 2.95 8.28 -16.24
C TYR A 136 1.79 9.26 -16.36
N LYS A 137 1.35 9.51 -17.61
CA LYS A 137 0.23 10.42 -17.91
C LYS A 137 0.48 11.81 -17.33
N ASN A 138 -0.35 12.31 -16.41
CA ASN A 138 -0.13 13.61 -15.78
C ASN A 138 0.85 13.56 -14.59
N MET A 139 1.41 12.38 -14.28
CA MET A 139 2.45 12.13 -13.27
C MET A 139 2.04 12.41 -11.82
N ARG A 140 0.74 12.58 -11.53
CA ARG A 140 0.26 12.90 -10.20
C ARG A 140 0.67 11.88 -9.13
N GLY A 141 0.75 10.59 -9.46
CA GLY A 141 1.22 9.55 -8.54
C GLY A 141 2.63 9.78 -7.99
N VAL A 142 3.45 10.63 -8.62
CA VAL A 142 4.78 11.00 -8.08
C VAL A 142 4.64 11.69 -6.71
N ILE A 143 3.56 12.45 -6.49
CA ILE A 143 3.30 13.11 -5.20
C ILE A 143 3.15 12.07 -4.09
N GLY A 144 2.27 11.07 -4.28
CA GLY A 144 2.05 10.05 -3.26
C GLY A 144 3.23 9.09 -3.13
N ALA A 145 3.91 8.75 -4.23
CA ALA A 145 5.12 7.95 -4.20
C ALA A 145 6.25 8.64 -3.41
N LEU A 146 6.47 9.94 -3.61
CA LEU A 146 7.44 10.72 -2.84
C LEU A 146 7.02 10.82 -1.37
N ALA A 147 5.73 11.08 -1.11
CA ALA A 147 5.17 11.10 0.24
C ALA A 147 5.41 9.75 0.94
N ALA A 148 5.18 8.62 0.28
CA ALA A 148 5.43 7.29 0.84
C ALA A 148 6.90 7.06 1.20
N VAL A 149 7.84 7.53 0.36
CA VAL A 149 9.28 7.48 0.68
C VAL A 149 9.61 8.29 1.94
N GLY A 150 9.06 9.50 2.04
CA GLY A 150 9.20 10.40 3.19
C GLY A 150 8.43 9.96 4.44
N GLY A 151 7.38 9.17 4.28
CA GLY A 151 6.47 8.70 5.33
C GLY A 151 7.06 7.57 6.15
N LEU A 152 8.12 7.86 6.93
CA LEU A 152 8.86 6.89 7.75
C LEU A 152 8.00 6.15 8.79
N GLN A 153 6.84 6.72 9.15
CA GLN A 153 5.95 6.20 10.20
C GLN A 153 6.74 5.91 11.49
N SER A 154 7.65 6.81 11.83
CA SER A 154 8.55 6.68 13.00
C SER A 154 7.86 7.00 14.32
N GLY A 155 6.70 7.66 14.28
CA GLY A 155 5.82 7.90 15.43
C GLY A 155 4.79 6.78 15.60
N ASP A 156 3.56 7.18 15.93
CA ASP A 156 2.44 6.25 16.03
C ASP A 156 2.14 5.58 14.68
N HIS A 157 1.88 4.28 14.72
CA HIS A 157 1.60 3.46 13.55
C HIS A 157 0.91 2.17 13.95
N THR A 158 0.16 1.61 13.01
CA THR A 158 -0.48 0.31 13.16
C THR A 158 -0.01 -0.62 12.03
N TYR A 159 -0.58 -1.81 12.00
CA TYR A 159 -0.34 -2.80 10.96
C TYR A 159 -1.65 -3.18 10.29
N GLU A 160 -1.59 -3.46 8.99
CA GLU A 160 -2.71 -3.97 8.21
C GLU A 160 -2.25 -5.19 7.42
N VAL A 161 -2.81 -6.37 7.72
CA VAL A 161 -2.65 -7.53 6.84
C VAL A 161 -3.67 -7.42 5.71
N LEU A 162 -3.20 -7.40 4.47
CA LEU A 162 -4.04 -7.46 3.28
C LEU A 162 -3.91 -8.82 2.63
N THR A 163 -5.05 -9.41 2.29
CA THR A 163 -5.14 -10.65 1.53
C THR A 163 -5.69 -10.34 0.14
N TYR A 164 -5.26 -11.11 -0.86
CA TYR A 164 -5.61 -10.85 -2.25
C TYR A 164 -6.27 -12.07 -2.90
N ARG A 165 -7.20 -11.80 -3.82
CA ARG A 165 -8.02 -12.80 -4.51
C ARG A 165 -7.38 -13.18 -5.84
N THR A 166 -7.53 -14.45 -6.20
CA THR A 166 -7.19 -14.92 -7.55
C THR A 166 -7.99 -14.16 -8.60
N HIS A 167 -7.42 -14.06 -9.80
CA HIS A 167 -8.00 -13.26 -10.90
C HIS A 167 -9.45 -13.66 -11.22
N GLU A 168 -9.77 -14.95 -11.18
CA GLU A 168 -11.10 -15.49 -11.52
C GLU A 168 -12.20 -15.00 -10.56
N ASN A 169 -11.83 -14.64 -9.32
CA ASN A 169 -12.77 -14.21 -8.29
C ASN A 169 -12.96 -12.69 -8.25
N ARG A 170 -12.16 -11.90 -8.99
CA ARG A 170 -12.28 -10.43 -9.02
C ARG A 170 -13.63 -10.02 -9.63
N GLY A 171 -14.22 -8.94 -9.11
CA GLY A 171 -15.57 -8.51 -9.48
C GLY A 171 -16.73 -9.36 -8.92
N GLN A 172 -16.48 -10.58 -8.42
CA GLN A 172 -17.50 -11.40 -7.77
C GLN A 172 -17.68 -11.01 -6.30
N LYS A 173 -18.80 -11.41 -5.68
CA LYS A 173 -19.00 -11.26 -4.23
C LYS A 173 -17.90 -12.00 -3.47
N ARG A 174 -17.25 -11.30 -2.52
CA ARG A 174 -16.24 -11.88 -1.62
C ARG A 174 -16.86 -12.97 -0.75
N ARG A 175 -16.11 -14.05 -0.56
CA ARG A 175 -16.57 -15.21 0.21
C ARG A 175 -15.67 -15.41 1.43
N VAL A 176 -15.93 -14.62 2.46
CA VAL A 176 -15.30 -14.70 3.79
C VAL A 176 -16.34 -15.22 4.78
N ASP A 177 -15.96 -16.16 5.63
CA ASP A 177 -16.83 -16.73 6.66
C ASP A 177 -17.05 -15.70 7.79
N GLU A 178 -18.25 -15.10 7.82
CA GLU A 178 -18.57 -14.03 8.78
C GLU A 178 -18.46 -14.48 10.23
N ASP A 179 -18.78 -15.74 10.55
CA ASP A 179 -18.70 -16.25 11.91
C ASP A 179 -17.25 -16.40 12.36
N SER A 180 -16.34 -16.78 11.45
CA SER A 180 -14.90 -16.79 11.73
C SER A 180 -14.36 -15.38 12.03
N VAL A 181 -14.87 -14.35 11.35
CA VAL A 181 -14.47 -12.96 11.60
C VAL A 181 -14.95 -12.48 12.96
N LYS A 182 -16.21 -12.76 13.31
CA LYS A 182 -16.76 -12.42 14.63
C LYS A 182 -16.02 -13.14 15.76
N HIS A 183 -15.64 -14.40 15.54
CA HIS A 183 -14.83 -15.13 16.50
C HIS A 183 -13.43 -14.53 16.66
N MET A 184 -12.78 -14.19 15.55
CA MET A 184 -11.49 -13.51 15.55
C MET A 184 -11.56 -12.16 16.28
N ASP A 185 -12.60 -11.36 16.02
CA ASP A 185 -12.82 -10.06 16.67
C ASP A 185 -13.06 -10.21 18.19
N ALA A 186 -13.84 -11.21 18.60
CA ALA A 186 -14.03 -11.50 20.02
C ALA A 186 -12.74 -11.95 20.74
N GLU A 187 -11.83 -12.63 20.04
CA GLU A 187 -10.56 -13.09 20.60
C GLU A 187 -9.48 -12.00 20.60
N LEU A 188 -9.45 -11.15 19.57
CA LEU A 188 -8.34 -10.24 19.28
C LEU A 188 -8.76 -8.75 19.24
N GLY A 189 -9.98 -8.39 19.60
CA GLY A 189 -10.49 -7.02 19.51
C GLY A 189 -9.83 -6.00 20.44
N GLU A 190 -8.98 -6.45 21.38
CA GLU A 190 -8.12 -5.54 22.17
C GLU A 190 -6.85 -5.11 21.43
N VAL A 191 -6.46 -5.85 20.38
CA VAL A 191 -5.22 -5.64 19.61
C VAL A 191 -5.45 -5.57 18.10
N THR A 192 -6.70 -5.70 17.67
CA THR A 192 -7.19 -5.49 16.30
C THR A 192 -8.43 -4.61 16.36
N PHE A 193 -8.73 -3.89 15.28
CA PHE A 193 -9.80 -2.91 15.30
C PHE A 193 -10.49 -2.76 13.94
N ASN A 194 -11.70 -2.18 13.96
CA ASN A 194 -12.54 -1.98 12.77
C ASN A 194 -12.86 -3.28 12.01
N ASN A 195 -12.97 -4.42 12.70
CA ASN A 195 -13.26 -5.70 12.05
C ASN A 195 -14.76 -5.93 11.86
N VAL A 196 -15.55 -5.59 12.89
CA VAL A 196 -17.00 -5.77 12.94
C VAL A 196 -17.64 -4.49 13.48
N ASP A 197 -18.76 -4.10 12.87
CA ASP A 197 -19.60 -3.01 13.36
C ASP A 197 -20.37 -3.47 14.60
N THR A 198 -20.14 -2.82 15.74
CA THR A 198 -20.71 -3.21 17.03
C THR A 198 -22.22 -3.03 17.12
N GLU A 199 -22.81 -2.16 16.30
CA GLU A 199 -24.25 -1.88 16.32
C GLU A 199 -25.02 -2.84 15.43
N THR A 200 -24.49 -3.13 14.24
CA THR A 200 -25.16 -3.91 13.20
C THR A 200 -24.67 -5.35 13.11
N GLY A 201 -23.55 -5.68 13.76
CA GLY A 201 -22.88 -6.99 13.66
C GLY A 201 -22.28 -7.26 12.28
N ARG A 202 -22.17 -6.23 11.45
CA ARG A 202 -21.73 -6.34 10.06
C ARG A 202 -20.20 -6.45 9.99
N VAL A 203 -19.70 -7.39 9.20
CA VAL A 203 -18.28 -7.53 8.89
C VAL A 203 -17.78 -6.34 8.05
N LEU A 204 -16.66 -5.75 8.48
CA LEU A 204 -16.05 -4.55 7.89
C LEU A 204 -14.73 -4.84 7.14
N ILE A 205 -14.08 -5.96 7.40
CA ILE A 205 -12.74 -6.29 6.87
C ILE A 205 -12.71 -6.49 5.34
N ALA A 206 -13.86 -6.76 4.71
CA ALA A 206 -13.96 -7.06 3.29
C ALA A 206 -14.37 -5.81 2.48
N PRO A 207 -13.54 -5.32 1.54
CA PRO A 207 -13.90 -4.16 0.73
C PRO A 207 -15.05 -4.48 -0.24
N ARG A 208 -15.65 -3.42 -0.78
CA ARG A 208 -16.68 -3.52 -1.82
C ARG A 208 -16.09 -3.16 -3.18
N GLY A 209 -16.59 -3.83 -4.22
CA GLY A 209 -16.20 -3.56 -5.61
C GLY A 209 -15.22 -4.57 -6.19
N PRO A 210 -14.65 -4.27 -7.37
CA PRO A 210 -13.89 -5.21 -8.19
C PRO A 210 -12.41 -5.35 -7.81
N ASP A 211 -11.95 -4.61 -6.80
CA ASP A 211 -10.55 -4.59 -6.38
C ASP A 211 -10.03 -5.99 -6.00
N PRO A 212 -8.70 -6.22 -6.07
CA PRO A 212 -8.10 -7.53 -5.84
C PRO A 212 -8.06 -7.92 -4.35
N VAL A 213 -8.36 -7.03 -3.40
CA VAL A 213 -8.27 -7.34 -1.96
C VAL A 213 -9.42 -8.24 -1.56
N LEU A 214 -9.13 -9.36 -0.89
CA LEU A 214 -10.13 -10.26 -0.31
C LEU A 214 -10.65 -9.69 1.00
N TYR A 215 -9.76 -9.45 1.95
CA TYR A 215 -10.03 -8.72 3.18
C TYR A 215 -8.74 -8.08 3.72
N GLY A 216 -8.92 -7.08 4.58
CA GLY A 216 -7.85 -6.45 5.35
C GLY A 216 -8.18 -6.43 6.84
N ILE A 217 -7.22 -6.78 7.70
CA ILE A 217 -7.38 -6.71 9.16
C ILE A 217 -6.33 -5.77 9.73
N ARG A 218 -6.75 -4.85 10.59
CA ARG A 218 -5.88 -3.85 11.21
C ARG A 218 -5.64 -4.17 12.68
N GLY A 219 -4.45 -3.84 13.17
CA GLY A 219 -4.12 -4.03 14.57
C GLY A 219 -2.79 -3.42 14.98
N GLU A 220 -2.50 -3.53 16.27
CA GLU A 220 -1.38 -2.83 16.92
C GLU A 220 -0.01 -3.42 16.60
N THR A 221 0.04 -4.71 16.22
CA THR A 221 1.32 -5.40 16.00
C THR A 221 1.27 -6.35 14.80
N PRO A 222 2.43 -6.65 14.16
CA PRO A 222 2.49 -7.64 13.07
C PRO A 222 2.00 -9.02 13.52
N ALA A 223 2.33 -9.40 14.76
CA ALA A 223 1.93 -10.68 15.34
C ALA A 223 0.41 -10.77 15.53
N ALA A 224 -0.23 -9.67 15.98
CA ALA A 224 -1.68 -9.61 16.14
C ALA A 224 -2.40 -9.77 14.80
N VAL A 225 -2.00 -9.01 13.77
CA VAL A 225 -2.64 -9.11 12.45
C VAL A 225 -2.35 -10.44 11.76
N HIS A 226 -1.18 -11.05 11.97
CA HIS A 226 -0.88 -12.40 11.48
C HIS A 226 -1.73 -13.47 12.18
N LYS A 227 -1.92 -13.36 13.50
CA LYS A 227 -2.81 -14.26 14.25
C LYS A 227 -4.25 -14.11 13.76
N ALA A 228 -4.71 -12.89 13.55
CA ALA A 228 -6.04 -12.60 13.02
C ALA A 228 -6.25 -13.19 11.62
N PHE A 229 -5.27 -13.03 10.72
CA PHE A 229 -5.23 -13.68 9.41
C PHE A 229 -5.39 -15.21 9.52
N SER A 230 -4.73 -15.84 10.51
CA SER A 230 -4.79 -17.29 10.72
C SER A 230 -6.15 -17.77 11.28
N CYS A 231 -6.93 -16.89 11.91
CA CYS A 231 -8.26 -17.22 12.46
C CYS A 231 -9.37 -17.12 11.41
N VAL A 232 -9.26 -16.18 10.46
CA VAL A 232 -10.31 -15.93 9.46
C VAL A 232 -10.33 -17.01 8.39
N LYS A 233 -11.51 -17.58 8.15
CA LYS A 233 -11.74 -18.60 7.13
C LYS A 233 -12.31 -17.97 5.86
N THR A 234 -11.81 -18.43 4.72
CA THR A 234 -12.30 -18.03 3.39
C THR A 234 -12.93 -19.22 2.68
N MET A 235 -13.96 -18.96 1.88
CA MET A 235 -14.60 -19.92 0.97
C MET A 235 -14.17 -19.67 -0.48
N GLU A 236 -13.01 -19.04 -0.64
CA GLU A 236 -12.30 -18.81 -1.89
C GLU A 236 -10.80 -18.74 -1.62
N PRO A 237 -9.95 -19.06 -2.62
CA PRO A 237 -8.51 -19.08 -2.43
C PRO A 237 -7.96 -17.68 -2.15
N VAL A 238 -7.06 -17.60 -1.16
CA VAL A 238 -6.16 -16.46 -0.98
C VAL A 238 -5.00 -16.66 -1.94
N GLU A 239 -4.83 -15.76 -2.89
CA GLU A 239 -3.72 -15.80 -3.86
C GLU A 239 -2.39 -15.46 -3.19
N ARG A 240 -2.39 -14.38 -2.42
CA ARG A 240 -1.22 -13.87 -1.68
C ARG A 240 -1.70 -13.00 -0.51
N TRP A 241 -0.79 -12.70 0.41
CA TRP A 241 -1.05 -11.80 1.53
C TRP A 241 0.22 -11.07 1.93
N VAL A 242 0.06 -9.87 2.50
CA VAL A 242 1.18 -9.03 2.96
C VAL A 242 0.74 -8.27 4.21
N ILE A 243 1.65 -8.16 5.18
CA ILE A 243 1.49 -7.27 6.33
C ILE A 243 2.17 -5.95 5.99
N PHE A 244 1.40 -4.87 6.04
CA PHE A 244 1.88 -3.50 5.88
C PHE A 244 1.98 -2.80 7.22
N LYS A 245 3.00 -1.96 7.40
CA LYS A 245 3.02 -0.93 8.42
C LYS A 245 2.24 0.28 7.90
N SER A 246 1.30 0.84 8.67
CA SER A 246 0.39 1.89 8.20
C SER A 246 0.18 3.02 9.21
N ASN A 247 -0.07 4.24 8.71
CA ASN A 247 -0.53 5.41 9.48
C ASN A 247 -2.06 5.43 9.69
N GLN A 248 -2.70 4.26 9.68
CA GLN A 248 -4.14 4.15 9.89
C GLN A 248 -4.43 3.95 11.37
N GLY A 249 -5.54 4.51 11.86
CA GLY A 249 -5.86 4.42 13.29
C GLY A 249 -4.94 5.27 14.17
N THR A 250 -4.20 6.20 13.57
CA THR A 250 -3.34 7.18 14.23
C THR A 250 -3.93 8.58 14.00
N ASP A 251 -3.83 9.47 14.99
CA ASP A 251 -4.34 10.85 14.93
C ASP A 251 -3.42 11.82 14.16
#